data_AF-A0A1I3T520-F1
#
_entry.id   AF-A0A1I3T520-F1
#
_cell.length_a   1.000
_cell.length_b   1.000
_cell.length_c   1.000
_cell.angle_alpha   90.00
_cell.angle_beta   90.00
_cell.angle_gamma   90.00
#
_symmetry.space_group_name_H-M   'P 1'
#
loop_
_entity.id
_entity.type
_entity.pdbx_description
1 polymer ?
#
loop_
_entity_poly.entity_id
_entity_poly.type
_entity_poly.pdbx_seq_one_letter_code
_entity_poly.pdbx_strand_id
1 'polypeptide(L)'
;MRALPFLLVICIMMSAPTPAGAQRFGGNDPVCLQQWKRGGVSWISCRYGSWEQCQAETVGLAAMCLLNPYAQRPPHPDRGPRPR
;
A
#
# COMPACT_ATOMS: atom_id res chain seq x y z
N MET A 1 -23.56 -31.73 9.91
CA MET A 1 -23.46 -30.55 9.02
C MET A 1 -23.79 -29.26 9.79
N ARG A 2 -22.97 -28.86 10.78
CA ARG A 2 -23.19 -27.63 11.57
C ARG A 2 -21.94 -26.76 11.73
N ALA A 3 -20.83 -27.13 11.09
CA ALA A 3 -19.58 -26.37 11.12
C ALA A 3 -19.45 -25.37 9.94
N LEU A 4 -20.25 -25.56 8.89
CA LEU A 4 -20.28 -24.69 7.70
C LEU A 4 -20.55 -23.20 8.01
N PRO A 5 -21.48 -22.83 8.92
CA PRO A 5 -21.72 -21.41 9.20
C PRO A 5 -20.57 -20.76 9.99
N PHE A 6 -19.88 -21.51 10.86
CA PHE A 6 -18.73 -20.98 11.60
C PHE A 6 -17.54 -20.69 10.68
N LEU A 7 -17.30 -21.54 9.69
CA LEU A 7 -16.24 -21.36 8.70
C LEU A 7 -16.45 -20.09 7.85
N LEU A 8 -17.70 -19.81 7.48
CA LEU A 8 -18.06 -18.59 6.74
C LEU A 8 -17.80 -17.31 7.55
N VAL A 9 -18.12 -17.31 8.84
CA VAL A 9 -17.91 -16.13 9.71
C VAL A 9 -16.41 -15.81 9.88
N ILE A 10 -15.56 -16.84 9.99
CA ILE A 10 -14.10 -16.65 10.12
C ILE A 10 -13.52 -16.07 8.83
N CYS A 11 -13.93 -16.56 7.66
CA CYS A 11 -13.47 -16.02 6.38
C CYS A 11 -13.85 -14.54 6.19
N ILE A 12 -15.04 -14.14 6.65
CA ILE A 12 -15.51 -12.74 6.55
C ILE A 12 -14.74 -11.81 7.50
N MET A 13 -14.33 -12.28 8.68
CA MET A 13 -13.50 -11.46 9.59
C MET A 13 -12.07 -11.25 9.09
N MET A 14 -11.53 -12.16 8.27
CA MET A 14 -10.21 -11.98 7.65
C MET A 14 -10.22 -10.93 6.53
N SER A 15 -11.39 -10.63 5.94
CA SER A 15 -11.54 -9.56 4.96
C SER A 15 -11.81 -8.21 5.63
N ALA A 16 -10.80 -7.66 6.33
CA ALA A 16 -10.84 -6.27 6.75
C ALA A 16 -10.79 -5.38 5.49
N PRO A 17 -11.83 -4.56 5.20
CA PRO A 17 -11.77 -3.64 4.07
C PRO A 17 -10.71 -2.58 4.38
N THR A 18 -9.52 -2.70 3.77
CA THR A 18 -8.54 -1.62 3.75
C THR A 18 -9.19 -0.39 3.09
N PRO A 19 -8.99 0.83 3.61
CA PRO A 19 -9.64 2.03 3.10
C PRO A 19 -9.36 2.19 1.60
N ALA A 20 -10.39 1.97 0.78
CA ALA A 20 -10.34 2.20 -0.66
C ALA A 20 -10.57 3.70 -0.92
N GLY A 21 -9.61 4.53 -0.49
CA GLY A 21 -9.52 5.90 -0.97
C GLY A 21 -9.24 5.88 -2.47
N ALA A 22 -10.12 6.48 -3.28
CA ALA A 22 -9.96 6.68 -4.71
C ALA A 22 -8.85 7.70 -5.04
N GLN A 23 -7.68 7.55 -4.42
CA GLN A 23 -6.47 8.26 -4.76
C GLN A 23 -5.85 7.51 -5.92
N ARG A 24 -5.56 8.23 -7.02
CA ARG A 24 -5.12 7.68 -8.32
C ARG A 24 -3.96 6.69 -8.25
N PHE A 25 -3.26 6.61 -7.12
CA PHE A 25 -2.12 5.73 -6.89
C PHE A 25 -2.12 5.07 -5.50
N GLY A 26 -3.26 4.96 -4.83
CA GLY A 26 -3.31 4.52 -3.42
C GLY A 26 -3.07 5.70 -2.46
N GLY A 27 -3.42 5.51 -1.20
CA GLY A 27 -3.49 6.58 -0.21
C GLY A 27 -2.15 7.09 0.31
N ASN A 28 -2.18 7.59 1.54
CA ASN A 28 -0.98 8.07 2.25
C ASN A 28 -0.21 6.94 2.95
N ASP A 29 -0.47 5.68 2.56
CA ASP A 29 0.19 4.50 3.13
C ASP A 29 1.70 4.54 2.88
N PRO A 30 2.55 4.06 3.80
CA PRO A 30 3.99 4.23 3.71
C PRO A 30 4.66 3.41 2.60
N VAL A 31 4.00 2.38 2.07
CA VAL A 31 4.56 1.45 1.08
C VAL A 31 3.68 1.37 -0.17
N CYS A 32 4.32 1.34 -1.34
CA CYS A 32 3.68 1.15 -2.64
C CYS A 32 4.24 -0.04 -3.39
N LEU A 33 3.39 -0.66 -4.21
CA LEU A 33 3.74 -1.68 -5.18
C LEU A 33 3.81 -1.06 -6.57
N GLN A 34 4.95 -1.18 -7.24
CA GLN A 34 5.14 -0.82 -8.64
C GLN A 34 5.18 -2.08 -9.49
N GLN A 35 4.28 -2.19 -10.46
CA GLN A 35 4.18 -3.31 -11.38
C GLN A 35 4.51 -2.86 -12.81
N TRP A 36 5.31 -3.64 -13.52
CA TRP A 36 5.57 -3.50 -14.95
C TRP A 36 4.72 -4.48 -15.75
N LYS A 37 4.01 -3.95 -16.74
CA LYS A 37 3.30 -4.76 -17.73
C LYS A 37 4.03 -4.71 -19.06
N ARG A 38 3.79 -5.74 -19.87
CA ARG A 38 4.29 -5.79 -21.25
C ARG A 38 3.80 -4.55 -22.01
N GLY A 39 4.67 -3.95 -22.81
CA GLY A 39 4.37 -2.73 -23.59
C GLY A 39 4.73 -1.42 -22.88
N GLY A 40 5.58 -1.46 -21.86
CA GLY A 40 6.12 -0.25 -21.20
C GLY A 40 5.14 0.44 -20.24
N VAL A 41 3.97 -0.16 -19.99
CA VAL A 41 2.99 0.36 -19.05
C VAL A 41 3.40 -0.04 -17.63
N SER A 42 3.62 0.95 -16.77
CA SER A 42 3.83 0.73 -15.34
C SER A 42 2.63 1.21 -14.53
N TRP A 43 2.28 0.44 -13.50
CA TRP A 43 1.22 0.77 -12.55
C TRP A 43 1.80 0.87 -11.13
N ILE A 44 1.34 1.84 -10.34
CA ILE A 44 1.75 1.99 -8.94
C ILE A 44 0.54 2.01 -8.01
N SER A 45 0.63 1.29 -6.90
CA SER A 45 -0.43 1.20 -5.89
C SER A 45 0.13 1.32 -4.47
N CYS A 46 -0.19 2.41 -3.80
CA CYS A 46 0.19 2.79 -2.44
C CYS A 46 -0.93 2.48 -1.46
N ARG A 47 -1.23 1.19 -1.26
CA ARG A 47 -2.28 0.74 -0.32
C ARG A 47 -1.74 -0.22 0.73
N TYR A 48 -0.42 -0.20 0.95
CA TYR A 48 0.27 -1.16 1.79
C TYR A 48 0.82 -0.47 3.04
N GLY A 49 0.32 -0.91 4.20
CA GLY A 49 0.76 -0.41 5.49
C GLY A 49 2.16 -0.90 5.87
N SER A 50 2.62 -2.01 5.28
CA SER A 50 3.91 -2.63 5.60
C SER A 50 4.58 -3.26 4.36
N TRP A 51 5.89 -3.52 4.48
CA TRP A 51 6.66 -4.16 3.42
C TRP A 51 6.27 -5.62 3.20
N GLU A 52 5.94 -6.33 4.28
CA GLU A 52 5.52 -7.74 4.23
C GLU A 52 4.21 -7.88 3.45
N GLN A 53 3.26 -6.97 3.69
CA GLN A 53 1.99 -6.94 2.97
C GLN A 53 2.19 -6.66 1.48
N CYS A 54 3.11 -5.75 1.14
CA CYS A 54 3.43 -5.47 -0.26
C CYS A 54 4.15 -6.67 -0.92
N GLN A 55 5.13 -7.28 -0.24
CA GLN A 55 5.91 -8.41 -0.78
C GLN A 55 5.03 -9.62 -1.07
N ALA A 56 4.05 -9.90 -0.20
CA ALA A 56 3.09 -10.98 -0.41
C ALA A 56 2.35 -10.85 -1.76
N GLU A 57 2.02 -9.63 -2.17
CA GLU A 57 1.34 -9.35 -3.45
C GLU A 57 2.30 -9.32 -4.65
N THR A 58 3.61 -9.15 -4.45
CA THR A 58 4.57 -9.12 -5.57
C THR A 58 4.87 -10.50 -6.17
N VAL A 59 4.57 -11.59 -5.45
CA VAL A 59 4.92 -12.96 -5.86
C VAL A 59 4.25 -13.30 -7.19
N GLY A 60 5.05 -13.70 -8.18
CA GLY A 60 4.56 -14.10 -9.50
C GLY A 60 4.18 -12.94 -10.43
N LEU A 61 4.38 -11.69 -10.00
CA LEU A 61 4.19 -10.49 -10.82
C LEU A 61 5.55 -9.86 -11.12
N ALA A 62 5.66 -9.18 -12.27
CA ALA A 62 6.77 -8.26 -12.50
C ALA A 62 6.52 -6.99 -11.68
N ALA A 63 6.73 -7.05 -10.38
CA ALA A 63 6.46 -5.95 -9.46
C ALA A 63 7.54 -5.83 -8.37
N MET A 64 7.67 -4.63 -7.79
CA MET A 64 8.54 -4.37 -6.64
C MET A 64 7.84 -3.45 -5.63
N CYS A 65 8.29 -3.53 -4.37
CA CYS A 65 7.85 -2.65 -3.31
C CYS A 65 8.79 -1.44 -3.20
N LEU A 66 8.23 -0.27 -2.95
CA LEU A 66 8.96 0.98 -2.70
C LEU A 66 8.29 1.78 -1.59
N LEU A 67 9.05 2.70 -0.99
CA LEU A 67 8.50 3.70 -0.07
C LEU A 67 7.57 4.65 -0.83
N ASN A 68 6.51 5.13 -0.18
CA ASN A 68 5.52 5.97 -0.83
C ASN A 68 6.13 7.28 -1.33
N PRO A 69 6.26 7.47 -2.66
CA PRO A 69 6.85 8.67 -3.22
C PRO A 69 5.87 9.86 -3.16
N TYR A 70 4.59 9.60 -2.92
CA TYR A 70 3.52 10.59 -2.82
C TYR A 70 3.19 10.97 -1.37
N ALA A 71 3.82 10.32 -0.38
CA ALA A 71 3.67 10.71 1.00
C ALA A 71 4.17 12.16 1.13
N GLN A 72 3.27 13.05 1.54
CA GLN A 72 3.60 14.45 1.82
C GLN A 72 4.75 14.46 2.82
N ARG A 73 5.93 14.91 2.39
CA ARG A 73 7.04 15.14 3.31
C ARG A 73 6.56 16.18 4.31
N PRO A 74 6.60 15.93 5.62
CA PRO A 74 6.25 16.97 6.59
C PRO A 74 7.10 18.21 6.26
N PRO A 75 6.53 19.43 6.30
CA PRO A 75 7.29 20.65 6.10
C PRO A 75 8.55 20.55 6.95
N HIS A 76 9.74 20.64 6.33
CA HIS A 76 10.96 20.71 7.11
C HIS A 76 10.77 21.92 8.03
N PRO A 77 10.89 21.79 9.36
CA PRO A 77 10.86 22.97 10.22
C PRO A 77 11.93 23.89 9.67
N ASP A 78 11.46 25.04 9.17
CA ASP A 78 12.28 26.06 8.56
C ASP A 78 13.44 26.27 9.53
N ARG A 79 14.66 25.95 9.10
CA ARG A 79 15.84 26.25 9.91
C ARG A 79 15.92 27.76 9.91
N GLY A 80 15.28 28.37 10.90
CA GLY A 80 15.26 29.82 11.08
C GLY A 80 16.70 30.34 10.98
N PRO A 81 16.89 31.58 10.47
CA PRO A 81 18.21 32.14 10.28
C PRO A 81 19.03 32.01 11.57
N ARG A 82 20.23 31.43 11.48
CA ARG A 82 21.16 31.40 12.63
C ARG A 82 21.45 32.86 13.02
N PRO A 83 21.23 33.27 14.28
CA PRO A 83 21.65 34.59 14.73
C PRO A 83 23.16 34.73 14.56
N ARG A 84 23.61 35.87 13.99
CA ARG A 84 25.02 36.26 13.95
C ARG A 84 25.40 37.02 15.21
#